data_AF-A0A3R9VBN9-F1
#
_entry.id   AF-A0A3R9VBN9-F1
#
_cell.length_a   1.000
_cell.length_b   1.000
_cell.length_c   1.000
_cell.angle_alpha   90.00
_cell.angle_beta   90.00
_cell.angle_gamma   90.00
#
_symmetry.space_group_name_H-M   'P 1'
#
loop_
_entity.id
_entity.type
_entity.pdbx_description
1 polymer ?
#
loop_
_entity_poly.entity_id
_entity_poly.type
_entity_poly.pdbx_seq_one_letter_code
_entity_poly.pdbx_strand_id
1 'polypeptide(L)'
;MEQMPEFKGGRKGVLSFLKENLHYPEGATSEGKVFVTFTVAADGRVKNASIVKGLEPLLDQEVLRVIKLMPAWNPGNQQGRAVDVRYTLPITFSLTEDE
;
A
#
# COMPACT_ATOMS: atom_id res chain seq x y z
N MET A 1 15.79 -14.68 14.00
CA MET A 1 14.86 -13.53 14.14
C MET A 1 14.32 -13.22 12.77
N GLU A 2 13.01 -13.03 12.66
CA GLU A 2 12.32 -12.67 11.42
C GLU A 2 11.69 -11.29 11.61
N GLN A 3 11.84 -10.41 10.63
CA GLN A 3 11.31 -9.05 10.66
C GLN A 3 10.50 -8.82 9.38
N MET A 4 9.30 -8.27 9.54
CA MET A 4 8.47 -7.87 8.42
C MET A 4 8.99 -6.57 7.80
N PRO A 5 8.71 -6.32 6.51
CA PRO A 5 9.01 -5.03 5.91
C PRO A 5 8.31 -3.90 6.64
N GLU A 6 8.99 -2.77 6.72
CA GLU A 6 8.47 -1.58 7.39
C GLU A 6 8.63 -0.34 6.50
N PHE A 7 7.55 0.40 6.31
CA PHE A 7 7.63 1.69 5.63
C PHE A 7 8.38 2.70 6.50
N LYS A 8 8.98 3.72 5.89
CA LYS A 8 9.62 4.80 6.66
C LYS A 8 8.58 5.47 7.58
N GLY A 9 8.80 5.44 8.89
CA GLY A 9 7.85 5.93 9.89
C GLY A 9 6.72 4.95 10.24
N GLY A 10 6.87 3.67 9.85
CA GLY A 10 5.94 2.59 10.16
C GLY A 10 4.54 2.85 9.62
N ARG A 11 3.53 2.39 10.38
CA ARG A 11 2.11 2.55 9.99
C ARG A 11 1.71 4.02 9.82
N LYS A 12 2.25 4.93 10.63
CA LYS A 12 1.96 6.37 10.50
C LYS A 12 2.52 6.93 9.20
N GLY A 13 3.72 6.52 8.81
CA GLY A 13 4.31 6.90 7.53
C GLY A 13 3.48 6.45 6.34
N VAL A 14 2.93 5.22 6.37
CA VAL A 14 2.00 4.75 5.33
C VAL A 14 0.76 5.63 5.27
N LEU A 15 0.15 5.95 6.42
CA LEU A 15 -1.05 6.80 6.45
C LEU A 15 -0.77 8.21 5.93
N SER A 16 0.36 8.82 6.32
CA SER A 16 0.78 10.13 5.79
C SER A 16 0.99 10.08 4.28
N PHE A 17 1.71 9.06 3.78
CA PHE A 17 1.93 8.89 2.35
C PHE A 17 0.61 8.73 1.58
N LEU A 18 -0.32 7.91 2.10
CA LEU A 18 -1.64 7.75 1.49
C LEU A 18 -2.41 9.07 1.51
N LYS A 19 -2.43 9.81 2.62
CA LYS A 19 -3.10 11.12 2.69
C LYS A 19 -2.57 12.11 1.64
N GLU A 20 -1.28 12.08 1.35
CA GLU A 20 -0.64 12.99 0.39
C GLU A 20 -0.81 12.56 -1.07
N ASN A 21 -0.94 11.25 -1.35
CA ASN A 21 -0.85 10.72 -2.70
C ASN A 21 -2.12 10.03 -3.19
N LEU A 22 -3.01 9.61 -2.29
CA LEU A 22 -4.27 8.95 -2.62
C LEU A 22 -5.32 10.01 -2.95
N HIS A 23 -5.86 9.91 -4.15
CA HIS A 23 -6.96 10.75 -4.58
C HIS A 23 -8.24 9.92 -4.62
N TYR A 24 -9.37 10.56 -4.35
CA TYR A 24 -10.66 9.98 -4.68
C TYR A 24 -10.97 10.36 -6.14
N PRO A 25 -10.93 9.42 -7.11
CA PRO A 25 -11.11 9.73 -8.53
C PRO A 25 -12.50 10.30 -8.81
N GLU A 26 -12.57 11.26 -9.74
CA GLU A 26 -13.86 11.79 -10.21
C GLU A 26 -14.70 10.67 -10.85
N GLY A 27 -15.98 10.61 -10.48
CA GLY A 27 -16.91 9.59 -10.97
C GLY A 27 -16.92 8.30 -10.16
N ALA A 28 -15.99 8.10 -9.23
CA ALA A 28 -16.12 7.03 -8.25
C ALA A 28 -17.18 7.39 -7.21
N THR A 29 -17.99 6.41 -6.79
CA THR A 29 -19.08 6.64 -5.82
C THR A 29 -19.09 5.65 -4.67
N SER A 30 -18.25 4.61 -4.75
CA SER A 30 -18.25 3.52 -3.79
C SER A 30 -17.43 3.85 -2.53
N GLU A 31 -17.96 3.56 -1.35
CA GLU A 31 -17.21 3.61 -0.09
C GLU A 31 -16.84 2.21 0.37
N GLY A 32 -15.68 2.07 1.03
CA GLY A 32 -15.25 0.78 1.56
C GLY A 32 -13.75 0.58 1.48
N LYS A 33 -13.33 -0.69 1.38
CA LYS A 33 -11.92 -1.08 1.43
C LYS A 33 -11.49 -1.80 0.18
N VAL A 34 -10.41 -1.32 -0.42
CA VAL A 34 -9.64 -2.02 -1.44
C VAL A 34 -8.47 -2.72 -0.77
N PHE A 35 -8.30 -4.01 -1.04
CA PHE A 35 -7.17 -4.79 -0.53
C PHE A 35 -6.19 -5.00 -1.67
N VAL A 36 -4.98 -4.46 -1.51
CA VAL A 36 -3.89 -4.61 -2.46
C VAL A 36 -2.78 -5.44 -1.84
N THR A 37 -2.20 -6.32 -2.64
CA THR A 37 -0.96 -7.03 -2.28
C THR A 37 0.18 -6.59 -3.17
N PHE A 38 1.38 -6.57 -2.62
CA PHE A 38 2.61 -6.27 -3.34
C PHE A 38 3.78 -6.98 -2.67
N THR A 39 4.91 -7.06 -3.35
CA THR A 39 6.17 -7.59 -2.81
C THR A 39 7.08 -6.44 -2.45
N VAL A 40 7.55 -6.39 -1.21
CA VAL A 40 8.71 -5.57 -0.84
C VAL A 40 9.94 -6.42 -1.09
N ALA A 41 10.76 -6.02 -2.06
CA ALA A 41 11.98 -6.73 -2.40
C ALA A 41 13.06 -6.53 -1.32
N ALA A 42 14.10 -7.36 -1.34
CA ALA A 42 15.24 -7.26 -0.44
C ALA A 42 16.00 -5.91 -0.53
N ASP A 43 15.82 -5.13 -1.60
CA ASP A 43 16.33 -3.76 -1.75
C ASP A 43 15.34 -2.67 -1.32
N GLY A 44 14.20 -3.06 -0.74
CA GLY A 44 13.15 -2.17 -0.27
C GLY A 44 12.16 -1.73 -1.33
N ARG A 45 12.38 -2.00 -2.62
CA ARG A 45 11.47 -1.55 -3.67
C ARG A 45 10.18 -2.37 -3.69
N VAL A 46 9.08 -1.69 -3.97
CA VAL A 46 7.77 -2.32 -4.17
C VAL A 46 7.64 -2.83 -5.61
N LYS A 47 7.21 -4.08 -5.77
CA LYS A 47 6.95 -4.72 -7.08
C LYS A 47 5.73 -5.64 -7.02
N ASN A 48 5.27 -6.10 -8.18
CA ASN A 48 4.18 -7.08 -8.30
C ASN A 48 2.90 -6.67 -7.55
N ALA A 49 2.52 -5.40 -7.65
CA ALA A 49 1.29 -4.90 -7.03
C ALA A 49 0.05 -5.44 -7.77
N SER A 50 -0.89 -6.01 -7.03
CA SER A 50 -2.14 -6.56 -7.55
C SER A 50 -3.30 -6.39 -6.56
N ILE A 51 -4.49 -6.15 -7.07
CA ILE A 51 -5.70 -6.08 -6.25
C ILE A 51 -6.13 -7.50 -5.85
N VAL A 52 -6.28 -7.72 -4.55
CA VAL A 52 -6.78 -8.98 -3.95
C VAL A 52 -8.29 -8.94 -3.83
N LYS A 53 -8.82 -7.80 -3.37
CA LYS A 53 -10.25 -7.53 -3.27
C LYS A 53 -10.47 -6.08 -3.65
N GLY A 54 -11.08 -5.90 -4.82
CA GLY A 54 -11.44 -4.59 -5.34
C GLY A 54 -12.71 -4.04 -4.70
N LEU A 55 -12.98 -2.77 -5.00
CA LEU A 55 -14.22 -2.10 -4.64
C LEU A 55 -14.92 -1.58 -5.91
N GLU A 56 -14.19 -0.80 -6.71
CA GLU A 56 -14.68 -0.19 -7.94
C GLU A 56 -13.47 0.01 -8.88
N PRO A 57 -13.61 -0.17 -10.21
CA PRO A 57 -12.48 -0.07 -11.13
C PRO A 57 -11.64 1.22 -11.02
N LEU A 58 -12.27 2.38 -10.81
CA LEU A 58 -11.57 3.65 -10.65
C LEU A 58 -10.72 3.68 -9.37
N LEU A 59 -11.28 3.24 -8.24
CA LEU A 59 -10.59 3.16 -6.95
C LEU A 59 -9.47 2.13 -6.97
N ASP A 60 -9.70 0.98 -7.60
CA ASP A 60 -8.72 -0.09 -7.75
C ASP A 60 -7.50 0.38 -8.56
N GLN A 61 -7.73 1.09 -9.67
CA GLN A 61 -6.66 1.67 -10.49
C GLN A 61 -5.85 2.70 -9.72
N GLU A 62 -6.53 3.56 -8.98
CA GLU A 62 -5.91 4.58 -8.16
C GLU A 62 -5.03 3.99 -7.05
N VAL A 63 -5.50 2.94 -6.39
CA VAL A 63 -4.69 2.17 -5.44
C VAL A 63 -3.43 1.61 -6.12
N LEU A 64 -3.56 0.99 -7.29
CA LEU A 64 -2.40 0.47 -8.00
C LEU A 64 -1.40 1.56 -8.39
N ARG A 65 -1.88 2.77 -8.75
CA ARG A 65 -1.02 3.92 -9.02
C ARG A 65 -0.24 4.34 -7.77
N VAL A 66 -0.93 4.51 -6.65
CA VAL A 66 -0.32 4.96 -5.39
C VAL A 66 0.69 3.95 -4.85
N ILE A 67 0.41 2.65 -4.90
CA ILE A 67 1.37 1.62 -4.48
C ILE A 67 2.66 1.66 -5.30
N LYS A 68 2.58 1.95 -6.61
CA LYS A 68 3.77 2.09 -7.48
C LYS A 68 4.61 3.33 -7.17
N LEU A 69 4.03 4.35 -6.54
CA LEU A 69 4.71 5.58 -6.13
C LEU A 69 5.39 5.46 -4.77
N MET A 70 5.17 4.37 -4.04
CA MET A 70 5.75 4.22 -2.71
C MET A 70 7.28 4.27 -2.75
N PRO A 71 7.92 5.04 -1.86
CA PRO A 71 9.36 5.01 -1.70
C PRO A 71 9.83 3.64 -1.21
N ALA A 72 11.15 3.42 -1.24
CA ALA A 72 11.74 2.20 -0.72
C ALA A 72 11.38 1.99 0.77
N TRP A 73 10.97 0.76 1.09
CA TRP A 73 10.69 0.28 2.44
C TRP A 73 11.97 -0.28 3.07
N ASN A 74 11.98 -0.42 4.40
CA ASN A 74 12.92 -1.32 5.05
C ASN A 74 12.51 -2.75 4.68
N PRO A 75 13.40 -3.55 4.04
CA PRO A 75 13.07 -4.89 3.61
C PRO A 75 12.82 -5.81 4.80
N GLY A 76 12.09 -6.90 4.57
CA GLY A 76 11.99 -7.97 5.55
C GLY A 76 13.36 -8.60 5.79
N ASN A 77 13.58 -9.12 7.00
CA ASN A 77 14.83 -9.77 7.37
C ASN A 77 14.56 -11.18 7.89
N GLN A 78 15.26 -12.18 7.36
CA GLN A 78 15.28 -13.53 7.89
C GLN A 78 16.73 -13.91 8.21
N GLN A 79 17.00 -14.17 9.49
CA GLN A 79 18.32 -14.62 9.96
C GLN A 79 19.48 -13.69 9.53
N GLY A 80 19.25 -12.37 9.56
CA GLY A 80 20.24 -11.36 9.20
C GLY A 80 20.30 -11.05 7.71
N ARG A 81 19.51 -11.73 6.86
CA ARG A 81 19.48 -11.51 5.41
C ARG A 81 18.20 -10.79 5.00
N ALA A 82 18.34 -9.76 4.16
CA ALA A 82 17.18 -9.11 3.55
C ALA A 82 16.51 -10.08 2.57
N VAL A 83 15.18 -10.17 2.63
CA VAL A 83 14.38 -11.10 1.83
C VAL A 83 13.18 -10.41 1.21
N ASP A 84 12.71 -10.95 0.09
CA ASP A 84 11.47 -10.54 -0.54
C ASP A 84 10.28 -11.00 0.32
N VAL A 85 9.38 -10.07 0.65
CA VAL A 85 8.20 -10.36 1.46
C VAL A 85 6.95 -9.83 0.78
N ARG A 86 5.93 -10.68 0.69
CA ARG A 86 4.60 -10.28 0.24
C ARG A 86 3.87 -9.56 1.38
N TYR A 87 3.36 -8.37 1.08
CA TYR A 87 2.62 -7.53 2.00
C TYR A 87 1.21 -7.30 1.46
N THR A 88 0.23 -7.20 2.35
CA THR A 88 -1.16 -6.87 1.99
C THR A 88 -1.57 -5.64 2.78
N LEU A 89 -2.01 -4.60 2.07
CA LEU A 89 -2.43 -3.33 2.65
C LEU A 89 -3.91 -3.09 2.34
N PRO A 90 -4.78 -2.96 3.36
CA PRO A 90 -6.12 -2.45 3.18
C PRO A 90 -6.09 -0.92 3.06
N ILE A 91 -6.70 -0.37 2.01
CA ILE A 91 -6.90 1.06 1.80
C ILE A 91 -8.39 1.36 1.88
N THR A 92 -8.77 2.28 2.75
CA THR A 92 -10.16 2.70 2.92
C THR A 92 -10.43 3.94 2.08
N PHE A 93 -11.52 3.91 1.31
CA PHE A 93 -12.12 5.08 0.68
C PHE A 93 -13.40 5.44 1.43
N SER A 94 -13.51 6.72 1.80
CA SER A 94 -14.65 7.32 2.47
C SER A 94 -14.94 8.65 1.79
N LEU A 95 -16.20 8.94 1.47
CA LEU A 95 -16.66 10.22 0.93
C LEU A 95 -16.91 11.23 2.05
N THR A 96 -17.08 10.77 3.28
CA THR A 96 -17.03 11.66 4.45
C THR A 96 -15.58 11.89 4.83
N GLU A 97 -15.13 13.15 4.76
CA GLU A 97 -13.87 13.58 5.38
C GLU A 97 -13.94 13.20 6.88
N ASP A 98 -12.99 12.39 7.36
CA ASP A 98 -12.70 12.37 8.79
C ASP A 98 -12.07 13.75 9.10
N GLU A 99 -12.91 14.67 9.60
CA GLU A 99 -12.50 15.97 10.18
C GLU A 99 -11.47 15.80 11.32
#